data_AF-A0A8B8F8D5-F1
#
_entry.id   AF-A0A8B8F8D5-F1
#
_cell.length_a   1.000
_cell.length_b   1.000
_cell.length_c   1.000
_cell.angle_alpha   90.00
_cell.angle_beta   90.00
_cell.angle_gamma   90.00
#
_symmetry.space_group_name_H-M   'P 1'
#
loop_
_entity.id
_entity.type
_entity.pdbx_description
1 polymer ?
#
loop_
_entity_poly.entity_id
_entity_poly.type
_entity_poly.pdbx_seq_one_letter_code
_entity_poly.pdbx_strand_id
1 'polypeptide(L)'
;MCDVCILVDVFDNFRDLCLQTFKLDASHFITAPGFAFECMLKHTEVKLERLKCYNMQLMLEEGIRGGICQSVKRYVKANIPNIENVDFNENKPNTWIAYLDCVNLYGKSMLSALPYQNFEWFENLTLDVTKIDDNSEYGYILEVDTDYSKSLHKIHNEFPFLPHNTYPPNSKVKKLLTTLTPKKNYVVHYRNLKQAIANGINVTKVHRIIRFKQSKWMASYVELCTNMRAKSENEFERQFWKLLVNSVFGKCMENVRKRMSIKLVSSKEKAHKLMRKPFFKDRTIYSKDLMAVYMHKETFKFDKPIYVGFAILDISKTIIYNFHYNVMKKKYENKLNIIYTDTDSLGYAA
;
A
#
# COMPACT_ATOMS: atom_id res chain seq x y z
N MET A 1 39.39 -5.08 9.01
CA MET A 1 39.17 -6.51 9.34
C MET A 1 38.00 -6.68 10.28
N CYS A 2 37.91 -5.88 11.36
CA CYS A 2 36.76 -5.87 12.29
C CYS A 2 35.38 -5.79 11.58
N ASP A 3 35.19 -4.82 10.68
CA ASP A 3 33.91 -4.65 9.96
C ASP A 3 33.48 -5.88 9.15
N VAL A 4 34.44 -6.60 8.56
CA VAL A 4 34.18 -7.82 7.78
C VAL A 4 33.77 -8.95 8.71
N CYS A 5 34.46 -9.13 9.83
CA CYS A 5 34.13 -10.16 10.81
C CYS A 5 32.74 -9.90 11.43
N ILE A 6 32.43 -8.67 11.82
CA ILE A 6 31.11 -8.30 12.34
C ILE A 6 30.01 -8.59 11.32
N LEU A 7 30.24 -8.27 10.04
CA LEU A 7 29.27 -8.56 8.99
C LEU A 7 29.05 -10.06 8.81
N VAL A 8 30.12 -10.87 8.86
CA VAL A 8 30.02 -12.33 8.79
C VAL A 8 29.20 -12.86 9.97
N ASP A 9 29.54 -12.46 11.21
CA ASP A 9 28.83 -12.92 12.41
C ASP A 9 27.34 -12.55 12.37
N VAL A 10 27.00 -11.31 11.98
CA VAL A 10 25.61 -10.87 11.84
C VAL A 10 24.90 -11.65 10.74
N PHE A 11 25.57 -11.89 9.60
CA PHE A 11 24.96 -12.56 8.47
C PHE A 11 24.77 -14.07 8.71
N ASP A 12 25.69 -14.74 9.39
CA ASP A 12 25.52 -16.16 9.73
C ASP A 12 24.39 -16.36 10.76
N ASN A 13 24.31 -15.52 11.80
CA ASN A 13 23.16 -15.52 12.72
C ASN A 13 21.83 -15.28 11.97
N PHE A 14 21.83 -14.34 11.02
CA PHE A 14 20.68 -14.07 10.18
C PHE A 14 20.29 -15.29 9.31
N ARG A 15 21.27 -15.99 8.72
CA ARG A 15 21.04 -17.20 7.93
C ARG A 15 20.49 -18.33 8.79
N ASP A 16 21.04 -18.54 9.98
CA ASP A 16 20.56 -19.56 10.92
C ASP A 16 19.10 -19.32 11.29
N LEU A 17 18.72 -18.08 11.62
CA LEU A 17 17.34 -17.71 11.90
C LEU A 17 16.41 -18.03 10.71
N CYS A 18 16.84 -17.68 9.50
CA CYS A 18 16.09 -17.93 8.26
C CYS A 18 15.92 -19.43 7.96
N LEU A 19 17.00 -20.20 8.11
CA LEU A 19 17.00 -21.65 7.92
C LEU A 19 16.17 -22.37 8.97
N GLN A 20 16.26 -21.96 10.24
CA GLN A 20 15.47 -22.54 11.31
C GLN A 20 13.98 -22.30 11.09
N THR A 21 13.59 -21.08 10.71
CA THR A 21 12.18 -20.69 10.57
C THR A 21 11.55 -21.13 9.25
N PHE A 22 12.18 -20.80 8.12
CA PHE A 22 11.58 -20.97 6.79
C PHE A 22 12.21 -22.09 5.97
N LYS A 23 13.30 -22.70 6.47
CA LYS A 23 14.10 -23.69 5.73
C LYS A 23 14.57 -23.13 4.37
N LEU A 24 14.83 -21.82 4.32
CA LEU A 24 15.34 -21.10 3.14
C LEU A 24 16.61 -20.36 3.56
N ASP A 25 17.68 -20.54 2.80
CA ASP A 25 18.92 -19.80 3.03
C ASP A 25 18.81 -18.41 2.41
N ALA A 26 18.98 -17.38 3.25
CA ALA A 26 18.94 -16.00 2.81
C ALA A 26 20.09 -15.63 1.83
N SER A 27 21.19 -16.40 1.82
CA SER A 27 22.32 -16.20 0.92
C SER A 27 21.97 -16.38 -0.57
N HIS A 28 20.89 -17.08 -0.88
CA HIS A 28 20.39 -17.25 -2.26
C HIS A 28 19.56 -16.07 -2.77
N PHE A 29 19.39 -15.02 -1.95
CA PHE A 29 18.55 -13.88 -2.28
C PHE A 29 19.35 -12.58 -2.30
N ILE A 30 19.15 -11.80 -3.36
CA ILE A 30 19.81 -10.49 -3.50
C ILE A 30 19.25 -9.48 -2.49
N THR A 31 17.97 -9.60 -2.12
CA THR A 31 17.30 -8.63 -1.25
C THR A 31 16.33 -9.29 -0.27
N ALA A 32 16.17 -8.68 0.90
CA ALA A 32 15.21 -9.12 1.92
C ALA A 32 13.76 -9.21 1.37
N PRO A 33 13.28 -8.30 0.48
CA PRO A 33 11.95 -8.48 -0.11
C PRO A 33 11.82 -9.65 -1.08
N GLY A 34 12.89 -10.04 -1.78
CA GLY A 34 12.90 -11.27 -2.56
C GLY A 34 12.77 -12.50 -1.66
N PHE A 35 13.58 -12.54 -0.61
CA PHE A 35 13.55 -13.59 0.41
C PHE A 35 12.18 -13.70 1.10
N ALA A 36 11.62 -12.58 1.58
CA ALA A 36 10.33 -12.54 2.27
C ALA A 36 9.18 -13.07 1.41
N PHE A 37 9.20 -12.76 0.12
CA PHE A 37 8.17 -13.23 -0.81
C PHE A 37 8.25 -14.74 -1.03
N GLU A 38 9.44 -15.32 -1.20
CA GLU A 38 9.59 -16.79 -1.29
C GLU A 38 9.26 -17.48 0.04
N CYS A 39 9.61 -16.88 1.19
CA CYS A 39 9.20 -17.41 2.50
C CYS A 39 7.68 -17.49 2.61
N MET A 40 6.98 -16.43 2.19
CA MET A 40 5.52 -16.40 2.17
C MET A 40 4.95 -17.46 1.24
N LEU A 41 5.45 -17.59 -0.01
CA LEU A 41 4.97 -18.60 -0.95
C LEU A 41 5.18 -20.02 -0.42
N LYS A 42 6.36 -20.30 0.15
CA LYS A 42 6.68 -21.60 0.73
C LYS A 42 5.83 -21.92 1.96
N HIS A 43 5.63 -20.95 2.85
CA HIS A 43 4.86 -21.15 4.07
C HIS A 43 3.36 -21.35 3.81
N THR A 44 2.81 -20.61 2.85
CA THR A 44 1.37 -20.62 2.57
C THR A 44 0.97 -21.62 1.47
N GLU A 45 1.94 -22.11 0.70
CA GLU A 45 1.77 -22.97 -0.47
C GLU A 45 0.80 -22.39 -1.53
N VAL A 46 0.53 -21.08 -1.45
CA VAL A 46 -0.42 -20.41 -2.33
C VAL A 46 0.10 -20.41 -3.77
N LYS A 47 -0.79 -20.72 -4.71
CA LYS A 47 -0.52 -20.60 -6.15
C LYS A 47 -1.15 -19.30 -6.66
N LEU A 48 -0.32 -18.27 -6.80
CA LEU A 48 -0.75 -16.97 -7.34
C LEU A 48 -0.82 -17.01 -8.86
N GLU A 49 -2.02 -16.86 -9.42
CA GLU A 49 -2.22 -16.79 -10.87
C GLU A 49 -1.57 -15.52 -11.45
N ARG A 50 -0.97 -15.63 -12.63
CA ARG A 50 -0.54 -14.48 -13.41
C ARG A 50 -1.71 -13.96 -14.24
N LEU A 51 -1.95 -12.66 -14.21
CA LEU A 51 -2.98 -12.04 -15.04
C LEU A 51 -2.66 -12.26 -16.53
N LYS A 52 -3.57 -12.96 -17.21
CA LYS A 52 -3.43 -13.29 -18.64
C LYS A 52 -3.90 -12.15 -19.56
N CYS A 53 -4.76 -11.28 -19.05
CA CYS A 53 -5.33 -10.17 -19.80
C CYS A 53 -4.59 -8.86 -19.49
N TYR A 54 -4.00 -8.23 -20.52
CA TYR A 54 -3.33 -6.94 -20.38
C TYR A 54 -4.27 -5.82 -19.91
N ASN A 55 -5.54 -5.84 -20.32
CA ASN A 55 -6.51 -4.83 -19.92
C ASN A 55 -6.86 -4.90 -18.41
N MET A 56 -6.81 -6.10 -17.80
CA MET A 56 -6.96 -6.23 -16.34
C MET A 56 -5.73 -5.65 -15.62
N GLN A 57 -4.53 -5.88 -16.15
CA GLN A 57 -3.29 -5.30 -15.63
C GLN A 57 -3.37 -3.77 -15.64
N LEU A 58 -3.80 -3.17 -16.76
CA LEU A 58 -3.99 -1.72 -16.87
C LEU A 58 -5.02 -1.18 -15.89
N MET A 59 -6.19 -1.85 -15.79
CA MET A 59 -7.25 -1.47 -14.85
C MET A 59 -6.74 -1.45 -13.39
N LEU A 60 -6.03 -2.49 -12.98
CA LEU A 60 -5.44 -2.56 -11.64
C LEU A 60 -4.40 -1.47 -11.41
N GLU A 61 -3.51 -1.24 -12.37
CA GLU A 61 -2.47 -0.20 -12.26
C GLU A 61 -3.06 1.20 -12.13
N GLU A 62 -4.15 1.49 -12.84
CA GLU A 62 -4.89 2.75 -12.73
C GLU A 62 -5.60 2.90 -11.37
N GLY A 63 -6.06 1.79 -10.79
CA GLY A 63 -6.67 1.74 -9.47
C GLY A 63 -5.67 1.78 -8.30
N ILE A 64 -4.37 1.59 -8.52
CA ILE A 64 -3.39 1.59 -7.44
C ILE A 64 -3.26 2.99 -6.81
N ARG A 65 -3.60 3.08 -5.52
CA ARG A 65 -3.52 4.31 -4.72
C ARG A 65 -2.97 3.97 -3.34
N GLY A 66 -1.90 4.66 -2.95
CA GLY A 66 -1.21 4.48 -1.67
C GLY A 66 -2.05 4.87 -0.44
N GLY A 67 -1.37 5.01 0.70
CA GLY A 67 -1.96 5.55 1.92
C GLY A 67 -2.40 7.01 1.77
N ILE A 68 -3.46 7.39 2.49
CA ILE A 68 -3.95 8.77 2.50
C ILE A 68 -3.04 9.58 3.40
N CYS A 69 -2.38 10.60 2.86
CA CYS A 69 -1.54 11.51 3.63
C CYS A 69 -1.98 12.96 3.37
N GLN A 70 -2.52 13.63 4.39
CA GLN A 70 -2.99 15.00 4.27
C GLN A 70 -3.05 15.76 5.60
N SER A 71 -2.76 17.06 5.52
CA SER A 71 -3.09 18.04 6.57
C SER A 71 -4.50 18.57 6.30
N VAL A 72 -5.44 18.28 7.21
CA VAL A 72 -6.85 18.71 7.10
C VAL A 72 -7.03 20.14 7.60
N LYS A 73 -6.31 20.50 8.67
CA LYS A 73 -6.26 21.88 9.19
C LYS A 73 -4.89 22.48 8.89
N ARG A 74 -4.86 23.79 8.59
CA ARG A 74 -3.62 24.53 8.33
C ARG A 74 -2.76 24.71 9.58
N TYR A 75 -3.40 24.93 10.72
CA TYR A 75 -2.74 25.16 11.99
C TYR A 75 -3.66 24.77 13.14
N VAL A 76 -3.11 24.08 14.12
CA VAL A 76 -3.76 23.74 15.39
C VAL A 76 -2.68 23.81 16.48
N LYS A 77 -2.99 24.45 17.60
CA LYS A 77 -2.13 24.53 18.79
C LYS A 77 -2.91 24.03 19.99
N ALA A 78 -2.28 23.18 20.80
CA ALA A 78 -2.88 22.73 22.05
C ALA A 78 -2.98 23.93 23.01
N ASN A 79 -4.06 23.97 23.79
CA ASN A 79 -4.27 24.95 24.85
C ASN A 79 -4.74 24.17 26.08
N ILE A 80 -3.81 23.79 26.95
CA ILE A 80 -4.07 22.88 28.06
C ILE A 80 -3.44 23.45 29.33
N PRO A 81 -4.21 23.64 30.43
CA PRO A 81 -3.66 24.15 31.67
C PRO A 81 -2.69 23.14 32.30
N ASN A 82 -1.69 23.63 33.02
CA ASN A 82 -0.77 22.84 33.85
C ASN A 82 0.07 21.79 33.08
N ILE A 83 0.37 22.01 31.80
CA ILE A 83 1.34 21.20 31.05
C ILE A 83 2.61 22.03 30.83
N GLU A 84 3.74 21.48 31.28
CA GLU A 84 5.06 22.08 31.08
C GLU A 84 5.35 22.26 29.58
N ASN A 85 5.92 23.40 29.19
CA ASN A 85 6.26 23.74 27.80
C ASN A 85 5.07 23.91 26.83
N VAL A 86 3.85 24.09 27.35
CA VAL A 86 2.68 24.48 26.54
C VAL A 86 2.24 25.89 26.95
N ASP A 87 2.26 26.83 26.00
CA ASP A 87 1.74 28.19 26.23
C ASP A 87 0.22 28.13 26.44
N PHE A 88 -0.21 28.14 27.70
CA PHE A 88 -1.62 28.18 28.06
C PHE A 88 -2.16 29.61 28.05
N ASN A 89 -3.37 29.78 27.51
CA ASN A 89 -4.10 31.04 27.54
C ASN A 89 -5.51 30.81 28.09
N GLU A 90 -5.78 31.33 29.28
CA GLU A 90 -7.06 31.25 29.98
C GLU A 90 -8.22 31.89 29.20
N ASN A 91 -7.94 32.84 28.31
CA ASN A 91 -8.94 33.50 27.47
C ASN A 91 -9.32 32.69 26.22
N LYS A 92 -8.74 31.50 26.01
CA LYS A 92 -9.04 30.61 24.89
C LYS A 92 -9.63 29.30 25.39
N PRO A 93 -10.51 28.64 24.62
CA PRO A 93 -11.02 27.34 24.98
C PRO A 93 -9.87 26.33 25.08
N ASN A 94 -10.02 25.33 25.95
CA ASN A 94 -9.07 24.23 26.01
C ASN A 94 -9.08 23.48 24.68
N THR A 95 -7.90 23.10 24.19
CA THR A 95 -7.75 22.33 22.95
C THR A 95 -6.78 21.19 23.19
N TRP A 96 -7.27 19.98 23.05
CA TRP A 96 -6.49 18.76 23.19
C TRP A 96 -6.11 18.25 21.82
N ILE A 97 -4.87 17.77 21.67
CA ILE A 97 -4.40 17.14 20.44
C ILE A 97 -4.00 15.70 20.76
N ALA A 98 -4.47 14.76 19.95
CA ALA A 98 -4.11 13.35 20.06
C ALA A 98 -3.61 12.84 18.72
N TYR A 99 -2.53 12.05 18.74
CA TYR A 99 -2.00 11.36 17.58
C TYR A 99 -2.13 9.86 17.80
N LEU A 100 -2.90 9.19 16.94
CA LEU A 100 -3.17 7.76 17.03
C LEU A 100 -2.59 7.07 15.80
N ASP A 101 -1.91 5.94 16.02
CA ASP A 101 -1.21 5.19 14.98
C ASP A 101 -1.67 3.72 14.97
N CYS A 102 -2.09 3.23 13.80
CA CYS A 102 -2.54 1.85 13.66
C CYS A 102 -1.34 0.90 13.52
N VAL A 103 -1.11 0.09 14.56
CA VAL A 103 -0.06 -0.94 14.53
C VAL A 103 -0.28 -1.92 13.37
N ASN A 104 0.68 -1.95 12.44
CA ASN A 104 0.75 -2.89 11.32
C ASN A 104 -0.52 -2.90 10.44
N LEU A 105 -0.94 -1.73 9.96
CA LEU A 105 -2.15 -1.57 9.14
C LEU A 105 -2.20 -2.53 7.94
N TYR A 106 -1.12 -2.63 7.15
CA TYR A 106 -1.11 -3.53 5.99
C TYR A 106 -1.11 -5.00 6.39
N GLY A 107 -0.41 -5.38 7.45
CA GLY A 107 -0.50 -6.74 8.00
C GLY A 107 -1.93 -7.09 8.44
N LYS A 108 -2.67 -6.13 9.02
CA LYS A 108 -4.09 -6.32 9.35
C LYS A 108 -4.93 -6.59 8.11
N SER A 109 -4.68 -5.88 7.00
CA SER A 109 -5.35 -6.17 5.72
C SER A 109 -5.00 -7.55 5.17
N MET A 110 -3.76 -8.02 5.37
CA MET A 110 -3.30 -9.33 4.89
C MET A 110 -3.97 -10.52 5.59
N LEU A 111 -4.55 -10.31 6.77
CA LEU A 111 -5.36 -11.32 7.47
C LEU A 111 -6.76 -11.52 6.84
N SER A 112 -7.14 -10.65 5.90
CA SER A 112 -8.42 -10.74 5.19
C SER A 112 -8.38 -11.76 4.05
N ALA A 113 -9.55 -12.06 3.47
CA ALA A 113 -9.58 -12.77 2.20
C ALA A 113 -8.91 -11.92 1.11
N LEU A 114 -7.93 -12.50 0.42
CA LEU A 114 -7.16 -11.85 -0.63
C LEU A 114 -7.30 -12.60 -1.96
N PRO A 115 -7.30 -11.89 -3.10
CA PRO A 115 -7.30 -12.50 -4.44
C PRO A 115 -6.10 -13.43 -4.66
N TYR A 116 -6.31 -14.57 -5.33
CA TYR A 116 -5.21 -15.46 -5.71
C TYR A 116 -5.34 -16.12 -7.10
N GLN A 117 -6.56 -16.36 -7.60
CA GLN A 117 -6.76 -17.01 -8.92
C GLN A 117 -8.15 -16.75 -9.53
N ASN A 118 -8.36 -17.30 -10.73
CA ASN A 118 -9.59 -17.26 -11.53
C ASN A 118 -10.04 -15.84 -11.85
N PHE A 119 -9.11 -15.02 -12.35
CA PHE A 119 -9.42 -13.66 -12.78
C PHE A 119 -10.15 -13.67 -14.12
N GLU A 120 -11.38 -13.20 -14.13
CA GLU A 120 -12.23 -13.13 -15.32
C GLU A 120 -13.05 -11.84 -15.35
N TRP A 121 -13.39 -11.40 -16.56
CA TRP A 121 -14.37 -10.34 -16.74
C TRP A 121 -15.74 -10.88 -16.38
N PHE A 122 -16.45 -10.20 -15.48
CA PHE A 122 -17.77 -10.60 -15.02
C PHE A 122 -18.84 -9.81 -15.77
N GLU A 123 -19.74 -10.52 -16.45
CA GLU A 123 -20.71 -9.94 -17.38
C GLU A 123 -21.86 -9.22 -16.67
N ASN A 124 -22.27 -9.69 -15.49
CA ASN A 124 -23.40 -9.10 -14.78
C ASN A 124 -22.99 -7.81 -14.06
N LEU A 125 -23.18 -6.68 -14.75
CA LEU A 125 -22.91 -5.33 -14.22
C LEU A 125 -23.92 -4.85 -13.17
N THR A 126 -25.00 -5.59 -12.92
CA THR A 126 -26.00 -5.27 -11.86
C THR A 126 -25.63 -5.82 -10.48
N LEU A 127 -24.40 -6.35 -10.34
CA LEU A 127 -23.90 -6.91 -9.09
C LEU A 127 -24.01 -5.92 -7.92
N ASP A 128 -24.76 -6.33 -6.90
CA ASP A 128 -24.89 -5.60 -5.65
C ASP A 128 -23.78 -6.02 -4.66
N VAL A 129 -22.69 -5.26 -4.64
CA VAL A 129 -21.54 -5.53 -3.77
C VAL A 129 -21.86 -5.45 -2.27
N THR A 130 -22.97 -4.84 -1.88
CA THR A 130 -23.33 -4.69 -0.46
C THR A 130 -23.76 -6.00 0.18
N LYS A 131 -24.24 -6.95 -0.63
CA LYS A 131 -24.71 -8.28 -0.20
C LYS A 131 -23.61 -9.35 -0.20
N ILE A 132 -22.41 -9.01 -0.65
CA ILE A 132 -21.30 -9.95 -0.75
C ILE A 132 -20.63 -10.07 0.62
N ASP A 133 -20.52 -11.30 1.14
CA ASP A 133 -19.77 -11.56 2.36
C ASP A 133 -18.27 -11.34 2.13
N ASP A 134 -17.60 -10.74 3.10
CA ASP A 134 -16.17 -10.41 3.02
C ASP A 134 -15.25 -11.65 2.96
N ASN A 135 -15.77 -12.82 3.34
CA ASN A 135 -15.09 -14.13 3.28
C ASN A 135 -15.73 -15.07 2.24
N SER A 136 -16.62 -14.57 1.38
CA SER A 136 -17.14 -15.36 0.27
C SER A 136 -16.02 -15.86 -0.64
N GLU A 137 -16.26 -16.99 -1.32
CA GLU A 137 -15.27 -17.60 -2.22
C GLU A 137 -14.81 -16.61 -3.32
N TYR A 138 -15.70 -15.73 -3.76
CA TYR A 138 -15.46 -14.79 -4.85
C TYR A 138 -15.43 -13.34 -4.38
N GLY A 139 -14.40 -12.63 -4.79
CA GLY A 139 -14.28 -11.17 -4.65
C GLY A 139 -14.33 -10.47 -6.00
N TYR A 140 -14.45 -9.14 -5.94
CA TYR A 140 -14.64 -8.30 -7.12
C TYR A 140 -13.80 -7.02 -7.10
N ILE A 141 -13.33 -6.60 -8.28
CA ILE A 141 -12.78 -5.26 -8.53
C ILE A 141 -13.66 -4.62 -9.60
N LEU A 142 -14.15 -3.41 -9.35
CA LEU A 142 -15.11 -2.75 -10.22
C LEU A 142 -14.53 -1.44 -10.73
N GLU A 143 -14.83 -1.07 -11.97
CA GLU A 143 -14.68 0.28 -12.48
C GLU A 143 -16.04 0.97 -12.50
N VAL A 144 -16.19 2.03 -11.70
CA VAL A 144 -17.49 2.65 -11.43
C VAL A 144 -17.47 4.16 -11.57
N ASP A 145 -18.63 4.72 -11.88
CA ASP A 145 -18.91 6.13 -11.64
C ASP A 145 -19.67 6.28 -10.32
N THR A 146 -19.28 7.24 -9.50
CA THR A 146 -19.94 7.54 -8.24
C THR A 146 -20.36 8.99 -8.18
N ASP A 147 -21.50 9.24 -7.56
CA ASP A 147 -21.96 10.57 -7.18
C ASP A 147 -21.74 10.81 -5.69
N TYR A 148 -21.39 12.05 -5.37
CA TYR A 148 -21.11 12.50 -4.01
C TYR A 148 -22.14 13.57 -3.64
N SER A 149 -23.22 13.15 -2.98
CA SER A 149 -24.31 14.06 -2.63
C SER A 149 -23.82 15.20 -1.74
N LYS A 150 -24.28 16.43 -2.02
CA LYS A 150 -23.97 17.63 -1.22
C LYS A 150 -24.33 17.46 0.26
N SER A 151 -25.34 16.66 0.58
CA SER A 151 -25.73 16.34 1.95
C SER A 151 -24.59 15.69 2.77
N LEU A 152 -23.72 14.92 2.11
CA LEU A 152 -22.59 14.24 2.74
C LEU A 152 -21.37 15.15 2.92
N HIS A 153 -21.32 16.30 2.26
CA HIS A 153 -20.13 17.15 2.27
C HIS A 153 -19.74 17.59 3.68
N LYS A 154 -20.73 17.96 4.51
CA LYS A 154 -20.47 18.36 5.89
C LYS A 154 -19.95 17.20 6.74
N ILE A 155 -20.49 16.00 6.52
CA ILE A 155 -20.17 14.79 7.29
C ILE A 155 -18.78 14.27 6.92
N HIS A 156 -18.44 14.30 5.63
CA HIS A 156 -17.21 13.71 5.10
C HIS A 156 -16.09 14.72 4.83
N ASN A 157 -16.27 16.00 5.18
CA ASN A 157 -15.34 17.07 4.86
C ASN A 157 -13.89 16.78 5.26
N GLU A 158 -13.71 16.12 6.41
CA GLU A 158 -12.39 15.88 7.00
C GLU A 158 -11.71 14.63 6.43
N PHE A 159 -12.50 13.65 5.97
CA PHE A 159 -11.96 12.38 5.49
C PHE A 159 -12.80 11.74 4.38
N PRO A 160 -12.94 12.39 3.20
CA PRO A 160 -13.74 11.87 2.10
C PRO A 160 -13.35 10.46 1.65
N PHE A 161 -14.36 9.63 1.39
CA PHE A 161 -14.23 8.33 0.72
C PHE A 161 -13.70 8.43 -0.71
N LEU A 162 -13.16 7.32 -1.21
CA LEU A 162 -12.71 7.12 -2.60
C LEU A 162 -11.67 8.18 -3.05
N PRO A 163 -10.50 8.26 -2.39
CA PRO A 163 -9.44 9.18 -2.79
C PRO A 163 -8.95 8.84 -4.20
N HIS A 164 -8.49 9.85 -4.96
CA HIS A 164 -8.02 9.64 -6.33
C HIS A 164 -6.78 10.46 -6.63
N ASN A 165 -5.91 9.93 -7.50
CA ASN A 165 -4.70 10.63 -7.91
C ASN A 165 -5.06 11.69 -8.97
N THR A 166 -4.89 12.97 -8.64
CA THR A 166 -5.13 14.08 -9.58
C THR A 166 -4.20 15.26 -9.29
N TYR A 167 -4.28 16.32 -10.08
CA TYR A 167 -3.52 17.54 -9.88
C TYR A 167 -4.28 18.46 -8.92
N PRO A 168 -3.70 18.82 -7.76
CA PRO A 168 -4.24 19.89 -6.93
C PRO A 168 -4.34 21.20 -7.73
N PRO A 169 -5.26 22.11 -7.36
CA PRO A 169 -5.28 23.46 -7.92
C PRO A 169 -3.89 24.09 -7.87
N ASN A 170 -3.45 24.66 -8.99
CA ASN A 170 -2.14 25.33 -9.14
C ASN A 170 -0.91 24.41 -8.94
N SER A 171 -1.06 23.09 -9.04
CA SER A 171 0.08 22.16 -8.94
C SER A 171 0.28 21.35 -10.21
N LYS A 172 1.55 21.18 -10.61
CA LYS A 172 1.96 20.28 -11.71
C LYS A 172 2.32 18.86 -11.22
N VAL A 173 2.16 18.60 -9.93
CA VAL A 173 2.49 17.30 -9.32
C VAL A 173 1.20 16.57 -8.99
N LYS A 174 1.04 15.37 -9.55
CA LYS A 174 -0.10 14.50 -9.22
C LYS A 174 0.01 14.06 -7.76
N LYS A 175 -1.06 14.22 -6.99
CA LYS A 175 -1.16 13.82 -5.58
C LYS A 175 -2.42 12.99 -5.37
N LEU A 176 -2.42 12.16 -4.33
CA LEU A 176 -3.62 11.48 -3.87
C LEU A 176 -4.49 12.48 -3.12
N LEU A 177 -5.68 12.78 -3.64
CA LEU A 177 -6.60 13.75 -3.04
C LEU A 177 -7.86 13.07 -2.52
N THR A 178 -8.22 13.35 -1.27
CA THR A 178 -9.58 13.07 -0.77
C THR A 178 -10.46 14.25 -1.15
N THR A 179 -11.44 14.02 -2.02
CA THR A 179 -12.32 15.08 -2.54
C THR A 179 -13.76 14.63 -2.47
N LEU A 180 -14.65 15.58 -2.22
CA LEU A 180 -16.10 15.40 -2.19
C LEU A 180 -16.73 15.50 -3.59
N THR A 181 -15.95 15.27 -4.65
CA THR A 181 -16.44 15.33 -6.03
C THR A 181 -16.94 13.97 -6.50
N PRO A 182 -17.82 13.92 -7.52
CA PRO A 182 -18.10 12.68 -8.24
C PRO A 182 -16.81 12.03 -8.75
N LYS A 183 -16.78 10.69 -8.82
CA LYS A 183 -15.67 9.94 -9.40
C LYS A 183 -16.13 9.30 -10.70
N LYS A 184 -15.27 9.34 -11.72
CA LYS A 184 -15.50 8.72 -13.02
C LYS A 184 -14.45 7.65 -13.27
N ASN A 185 -14.86 6.52 -13.84
CA ASN A 185 -13.97 5.39 -14.16
C ASN A 185 -13.10 4.96 -12.96
N TYR A 186 -13.69 5.00 -11.75
CA TYR A 186 -12.98 4.72 -10.52
C TYR A 186 -12.86 3.22 -10.31
N VAL A 187 -11.65 2.68 -10.48
CA VAL A 187 -11.35 1.27 -10.19
C VAL A 187 -11.30 1.09 -8.68
N VAL A 188 -11.95 0.09 -8.09
CA VAL A 188 -12.03 -0.08 -6.62
C VAL A 188 -12.27 -1.54 -6.21
N HIS A 189 -11.68 -1.96 -5.11
CA HIS A 189 -11.98 -3.26 -4.49
C HIS A 189 -13.39 -3.25 -3.88
N TYR A 190 -14.16 -4.33 -4.04
CA TYR A 190 -15.56 -4.39 -3.62
C TYR A 190 -15.77 -4.02 -2.14
N ARG A 191 -14.86 -4.38 -1.23
CA ARG A 191 -14.96 -4.04 0.20
C ARG A 191 -14.89 -2.54 0.47
N ASN A 192 -14.02 -1.83 -0.26
CA ASN A 192 -13.90 -0.38 -0.14
C ASN A 192 -15.13 0.31 -0.74
N LEU A 193 -15.63 -0.18 -1.88
CA LEU A 193 -16.87 0.30 -2.48
C LEU A 193 -18.10 0.05 -1.57
N LYS A 194 -18.22 -1.16 -1.01
CA LYS A 194 -19.25 -1.56 -0.05
C LYS A 194 -19.28 -0.62 1.15
N GLN A 195 -18.12 -0.27 1.72
CA GLN A 195 -18.05 0.69 2.81
C GLN A 195 -18.45 2.10 2.37
N ALA A 196 -18.03 2.56 1.19
CA ALA A 196 -18.42 3.85 0.66
C ALA A 196 -19.95 3.94 0.45
N ILE A 197 -20.58 2.91 -0.11
CA ILE A 197 -22.03 2.82 -0.28
C ILE A 197 -22.74 2.83 1.07
N ALA A 198 -22.25 2.09 2.06
CA ALA A 198 -22.79 2.09 3.42
C ALA A 198 -22.72 3.47 4.09
N ASN A 199 -21.84 4.37 3.63
CA ASN A 199 -21.75 5.76 4.08
C ASN A 199 -22.44 6.75 3.10
N GLY A 200 -23.32 6.26 2.23
CA GLY A 200 -24.19 7.09 1.39
C GLY A 200 -23.64 7.46 0.02
N ILE A 201 -22.45 6.97 -0.38
CA ILE A 201 -21.94 7.18 -1.74
C ILE A 201 -22.81 6.41 -2.73
N ASN A 202 -23.31 7.10 -3.74
CA ASN A 202 -24.16 6.49 -4.76
C ASN A 202 -23.33 6.02 -5.95
N VAL A 203 -23.53 4.77 -6.39
CA VAL A 203 -22.95 4.27 -7.64
C VAL A 203 -23.91 4.59 -8.78
N THR A 204 -23.46 5.42 -9.72
CA THR A 204 -24.28 5.86 -10.86
C THR A 204 -24.12 4.97 -12.08
N LYS A 205 -22.96 4.32 -12.23
CA LYS A 205 -22.68 3.39 -13.33
C LYS A 205 -21.59 2.39 -12.94
N VAL A 206 -21.75 1.15 -13.38
CA VAL A 206 -20.68 0.15 -13.38
C VAL A 206 -20.27 -0.08 -14.83
N HIS A 207 -18.98 0.10 -15.14
CA HIS A 207 -18.47 -0.04 -16.52
C HIS A 207 -17.96 -1.44 -16.80
N ARG A 208 -17.23 -2.03 -15.85
CA ARG A 208 -16.70 -3.40 -15.94
C ARG A 208 -16.31 -3.93 -14.57
N ILE A 209 -16.32 -5.26 -14.45
CA ILE A 209 -16.06 -5.98 -13.21
C ILE A 209 -15.05 -7.10 -13.47
N ILE A 210 -14.05 -7.23 -12.60
CA ILE A 210 -13.18 -8.41 -12.52
C ILE A 210 -13.68 -9.24 -11.34
N ARG A 211 -14.05 -10.50 -11.58
CA ARG A 211 -14.30 -11.51 -10.54
C ARG A 211 -13.03 -12.34 -10.32
N PHE A 212 -12.78 -12.73 -9.07
CA PHE A 212 -11.64 -13.59 -8.69
C PHE A 212 -11.98 -14.47 -7.49
N LYS A 213 -11.27 -15.59 -7.33
CA LYS A 213 -11.29 -16.35 -6.07
C LYS A 213 -10.42 -15.67 -5.02
N GLN A 214 -10.92 -15.65 -3.79
CA GLN A 214 -10.24 -15.11 -2.62
C GLN A 214 -10.27 -16.09 -1.45
N SER A 215 -9.28 -16.00 -0.57
CA SER A 215 -9.24 -16.73 0.71
C SER A 215 -8.24 -16.07 1.65
N LYS A 216 -8.22 -16.45 2.93
CA LYS A 216 -7.27 -15.93 3.93
C LYS A 216 -5.88 -16.58 3.83
N TRP A 217 -5.41 -16.83 2.62
CA TRP A 217 -4.19 -17.63 2.36
C TRP A 217 -2.91 -17.00 2.95
N MET A 218 -2.85 -15.67 3.14
CA MET A 218 -1.68 -15.01 3.74
C MET A 218 -1.72 -14.94 5.27
N ALA A 219 -2.84 -15.33 5.91
CA ALA A 219 -3.05 -15.10 7.33
C ALA A 219 -2.04 -15.85 8.21
N SER A 220 -1.80 -17.13 7.92
CA SER A 220 -0.85 -17.97 8.66
C SER A 220 0.57 -17.40 8.67
N TYR A 221 1.03 -16.87 7.54
CA TYR A 221 2.34 -16.23 7.43
C TYR A 221 2.44 -14.95 8.27
N VAL A 222 1.40 -14.11 8.25
CA VAL A 222 1.37 -12.87 9.04
C VAL A 222 1.32 -13.18 10.54
N GLU A 223 0.55 -14.20 10.93
CA GLU A 223 0.47 -14.69 12.31
C GLU A 223 1.82 -15.23 12.79
N LEU A 224 2.50 -16.04 11.96
CA LEU A 224 3.85 -16.51 12.23
C LEU A 224 4.80 -15.33 12.49
N CYS A 225 4.91 -14.38 11.56
CA CYS A 225 5.79 -13.23 11.73
C CYS A 225 5.42 -12.38 12.95
N THR A 226 4.14 -12.22 13.25
CA THR A 226 3.67 -11.47 14.42
C THR A 226 4.05 -12.17 15.73
N ASN A 227 3.88 -13.49 15.79
CA ASN A 227 4.25 -14.31 16.95
C ASN A 227 5.76 -14.32 17.17
N MET A 228 6.55 -14.46 16.10
CA MET A 228 8.00 -14.39 16.20
C MET A 228 8.47 -13.01 16.65
N ARG A 229 7.87 -11.94 16.11
CA ARG A 229 8.15 -10.56 16.55
C ARG A 229 7.87 -10.33 18.03
N ALA A 230 6.80 -10.93 18.56
CA ALA A 230 6.44 -10.82 19.97
C ALA A 230 7.42 -11.59 20.89
N LYS A 231 8.01 -12.68 20.39
CA LYS A 231 8.99 -13.51 21.11
C LYS A 231 10.42 -12.99 21.03
N SER A 232 10.73 -12.15 20.04
CA SER A 232 12.09 -11.65 19.82
C SER A 232 12.60 -10.78 20.98
N GLU A 233 13.74 -11.18 21.52
CA GLU A 233 14.40 -10.52 22.66
C GLU A 233 15.21 -9.29 22.21
N ASN A 234 15.76 -9.32 21.00
CA ASN A 234 16.57 -8.23 20.46
C ASN A 234 15.82 -7.35 19.44
N GLU A 235 16.31 -6.12 19.26
CA GLU A 235 15.69 -5.16 18.34
C GLU A 235 15.82 -5.57 16.88
N PHE A 236 16.94 -6.19 16.51
CA PHE A 236 17.21 -6.63 15.14
C PHE A 236 16.12 -7.59 14.64
N GLU A 237 15.83 -8.65 15.38
CA GLU A 237 14.79 -9.61 15.00
C GLU A 237 13.40 -8.97 14.98
N ARG A 238 13.09 -8.11 15.97
CA ARG A 238 11.80 -7.39 15.98
C ARG A 238 11.61 -6.56 14.71
N GLN A 239 12.66 -5.89 14.23
CA GLN A 239 12.64 -5.15 12.97
C GLN A 239 12.60 -6.08 11.76
N PHE A 240 13.30 -7.22 11.80
CA PHE A 240 13.30 -8.22 10.74
C PHE A 240 11.91 -8.81 10.50
N TRP A 241 11.21 -9.25 11.55
CA TRP A 241 9.86 -9.79 11.44
C TRP A 241 8.86 -8.75 10.92
N LYS A 242 9.02 -7.48 11.33
CA LYS A 242 8.26 -6.35 10.76
C LYS A 242 8.55 -6.17 9.27
N LEU A 243 9.83 -6.23 8.88
CA LEU A 243 10.28 -6.09 7.50
C LEU A 243 9.72 -7.20 6.62
N LEU A 244 9.66 -8.45 7.09
CA LEU A 244 9.15 -9.59 6.32
C LEU A 244 7.69 -9.40 5.89
N VAL A 245 6.82 -8.91 6.78
CA VAL A 245 5.42 -8.63 6.45
C VAL A 245 5.32 -7.47 5.45
N ASN A 246 5.97 -6.34 5.74
CA ASN A 246 5.94 -5.16 4.87
C ASN A 246 6.53 -5.43 3.48
N SER A 247 7.56 -6.27 3.42
CA SER A 247 8.26 -6.59 2.18
C SER A 247 7.41 -7.43 1.23
N VAL A 248 6.58 -8.34 1.75
CA VAL A 248 5.65 -9.12 0.91
C VAL A 248 4.69 -8.18 0.19
N PHE A 249 4.09 -7.22 0.91
CA PHE A 249 3.26 -6.18 0.29
C PHE A 249 4.03 -5.39 -0.77
N GLY A 250 5.21 -4.88 -0.42
CA GLY A 250 6.05 -4.11 -1.35
C GLY A 250 6.39 -4.90 -2.61
N LYS A 251 6.60 -6.22 -2.48
CA LYS A 251 6.91 -7.11 -3.60
C LYS A 251 5.71 -7.35 -4.51
N CYS A 252 4.50 -7.47 -3.95
CA CYS A 252 3.26 -7.52 -4.73
C CYS A 252 3.06 -6.24 -5.55
N MET A 253 3.52 -5.09 -5.05
CA MET A 253 3.40 -3.77 -5.69
C MET A 253 4.56 -3.40 -6.62
N GLU A 254 5.47 -4.32 -6.91
CA GLU A 254 6.66 -4.02 -7.69
C GLU A 254 6.31 -3.63 -9.14
N ASN A 255 6.66 -2.39 -9.52
CA ASN A 255 6.46 -1.91 -10.87
C ASN A 255 7.59 -2.37 -11.80
N VAL A 256 7.31 -3.41 -12.58
CA VAL A 256 8.27 -4.00 -13.53
C VAL A 256 8.69 -3.05 -14.65
N ARG A 257 7.93 -1.99 -14.95
CA ARG A 257 8.30 -0.98 -15.97
C ARG A 257 9.40 -0.03 -15.52
N LYS A 258 9.58 0.12 -14.21
CA LYS A 258 10.66 0.94 -13.63
C LYS A 258 12.01 0.20 -13.61
N ARG A 259 12.03 -1.10 -13.87
CA ARG A 259 13.27 -1.87 -13.96
C ARG A 259 14.11 -1.38 -15.15
N MET A 260 15.41 -1.28 -14.94
CA MET A 260 16.37 -0.87 -15.96
C MET A 260 17.45 -1.93 -16.15
N SER A 261 18.08 -1.91 -17.32
CA SER A 261 19.31 -2.67 -17.57
C SER A 261 20.48 -1.71 -17.44
N ILE A 262 21.46 -2.06 -16.61
CA ILE A 262 22.72 -1.32 -16.52
C ILE A 262 23.78 -2.13 -17.26
N LYS A 263 24.56 -1.47 -18.11
CA LYS A 263 25.70 -2.07 -18.81
C LYS A 263 26.96 -1.31 -18.40
N LEU A 264 27.88 -2.00 -17.73
CA LEU A 264 29.22 -1.47 -17.47
C LEU A 264 30.08 -1.67 -18.72
N VAL A 265 30.69 -0.61 -19.19
CA VAL A 265 31.52 -0.61 -20.40
C VAL A 265 32.83 0.12 -20.15
N SER A 266 33.91 -0.45 -20.69
CA SER A 266 35.26 0.12 -20.65
C SER A 266 35.79 0.58 -22.01
N SER A 267 34.97 0.46 -23.07
CA SER A 267 35.31 0.91 -24.41
C SER A 267 34.38 2.04 -24.84
N LYS A 268 34.98 3.13 -25.33
CA LYS A 268 34.27 4.29 -25.88
C LYS A 268 33.36 3.90 -27.05
N GLU A 269 33.80 3.00 -27.91
CA GLU A 269 33.02 2.51 -29.05
C GLU A 269 31.78 1.73 -28.59
N LYS A 270 31.95 0.83 -27.61
CA LYS A 270 30.83 0.08 -27.02
C LYS A 270 29.83 1.02 -26.32
N ALA A 271 30.34 2.03 -25.60
CA ALA A 271 29.49 3.06 -24.97
C ALA A 271 28.67 3.81 -26.02
N HIS A 272 29.30 4.32 -27.08
CA HIS A 272 28.59 5.01 -28.16
C HIS A 272 27.56 4.12 -28.85
N LYS A 273 27.87 2.84 -29.08
CA LYS A 273 26.91 1.88 -29.66
C LYS A 273 25.67 1.71 -28.78
N LEU A 274 25.82 1.65 -27.46
CA LEU A 274 24.70 1.55 -26.53
C LEU A 274 23.90 2.86 -26.45
N MET A 275 24.58 4.01 -26.43
CA MET A 275 23.93 5.33 -26.37
C MET A 275 23.12 5.67 -27.63
N ARG A 276 23.44 5.06 -28.77
CA ARG A 276 22.67 5.20 -30.02
C ARG A 276 21.40 4.35 -30.06
N LYS A 277 21.19 3.43 -29.11
CA LYS A 277 19.98 2.61 -29.07
C LYS A 277 18.78 3.43 -28.57
N PRO A 278 17.56 3.18 -29.07
CA PRO A 278 16.35 3.91 -28.67
C PRO A 278 15.99 3.71 -27.18
N PHE A 279 16.49 2.65 -26.56
CA PHE A 279 16.27 2.36 -25.15
C PHE A 279 17.30 3.02 -24.22
N PHE A 280 18.22 3.82 -24.75
CA PHE A 280 19.16 4.57 -23.92
C PHE A 280 18.40 5.53 -23.00
N LYS A 281 18.70 5.48 -21.71
CA LYS A 281 18.11 6.37 -20.71
C LYS A 281 19.12 7.43 -20.28
N ASP A 282 20.27 7.00 -19.78
CA ASP A 282 21.29 7.90 -19.22
C ASP A 282 22.65 7.19 -19.10
N ARG A 283 23.70 7.89 -18.65
CA ARG A 283 25.01 7.34 -18.34
C ARG A 283 25.65 7.96 -17.10
N THR A 284 26.45 7.17 -16.38
CA THR A 284 27.37 7.66 -15.34
C THR A 284 28.79 7.28 -15.74
N ILE A 285 29.70 8.24 -15.70
CA ILE A 285 31.13 8.01 -15.97
C ILE A 285 31.82 7.87 -14.63
N TYR A 286 32.40 6.70 -14.36
CA TYR A 286 33.14 6.45 -13.10
C TYR A 286 34.62 6.79 -13.26
N SER A 287 35.19 6.48 -14.42
CA SER A 287 36.58 6.80 -14.76
C SER A 287 36.76 6.90 -16.27
N LYS A 288 37.98 7.19 -16.72
CA LYS A 288 38.32 7.24 -18.15
C LYS A 288 37.98 5.93 -18.88
N ASP A 289 38.10 4.80 -18.19
CA ASP A 289 37.94 3.46 -18.75
C ASP A 289 36.74 2.71 -18.15
N LEU A 290 35.82 3.40 -17.46
CA LEU A 290 34.63 2.78 -16.90
C LEU A 290 33.41 3.72 -16.91
N MET A 291 32.36 3.26 -17.59
CA MET A 291 31.07 3.96 -17.67
C MET A 291 29.92 2.97 -17.44
N ALA A 292 28.92 3.38 -16.65
CA ALA A 292 27.62 2.73 -16.61
C ALA A 292 26.68 3.37 -17.63
N VAL A 293 26.08 2.56 -18.49
CA VAL A 293 25.03 2.98 -19.42
C VAL A 293 23.70 2.40 -18.95
N TYR A 294 22.76 3.27 -18.62
CA TYR A 294 21.41 2.90 -18.19
C TYR A 294 20.49 2.79 -19.40
N MET A 295 19.81 1.65 -19.49
CA MET A 295 18.90 1.32 -20.58
C MET A 295 17.51 0.99 -20.05
N HIS A 296 16.47 1.46 -20.71
CA HIS A 296 15.11 0.93 -20.56
C HIS A 296 15.08 -0.56 -20.97
N LYS A 297 14.16 -1.32 -20.37
CA LYS A 297 13.91 -2.71 -20.79
C LYS A 297 13.08 -2.71 -22.08
N GLU A 298 13.50 -3.53 -23.04
CA GLU A 298 12.81 -3.68 -24.34
C GLU A 298 11.52 -4.48 -24.19
N THR A 299 11.54 -5.48 -23.31
CA THR A 299 10.39 -6.35 -23.01
C THR A 299 10.09 -6.33 -21.52
N PHE A 300 8.79 -6.30 -21.21
CA PHE A 300 8.29 -6.36 -19.84
C PHE A 300 7.56 -7.67 -19.61
N LYS A 301 7.88 -8.34 -18.51
CA LYS A 301 7.16 -9.51 -18.03
C LYS A 301 6.35 -9.11 -16.80
N PHE A 302 5.02 -9.07 -16.93
CA PHE A 302 4.11 -8.81 -15.82
C PHE A 302 3.97 -10.10 -14.99
N ASP A 303 4.92 -10.32 -14.09
CA ASP A 303 5.02 -11.52 -13.24
C ASP A 303 4.86 -11.19 -11.74
N LYS A 304 4.26 -10.05 -11.43
CA LYS A 304 4.02 -9.59 -10.06
C LYS A 304 2.51 -9.64 -9.77
N PRO A 305 2.10 -10.16 -8.61
CA PRO A 305 0.68 -10.28 -8.25
C PRO A 305 0.14 -8.94 -7.76
N ILE A 306 0.09 -7.93 -8.64
CA ILE A 306 -0.29 -6.55 -8.29
C ILE A 306 -1.73 -6.46 -7.76
N TYR A 307 -2.60 -7.41 -8.11
CA TYR A 307 -3.95 -7.52 -7.58
C TYR A 307 -3.97 -7.73 -6.06
N VAL A 308 -2.96 -8.41 -5.50
CA VAL A 308 -2.84 -8.61 -4.04
C VAL A 308 -2.52 -7.28 -3.37
N GLY A 309 -1.52 -6.57 -3.89
CA GLY A 309 -1.14 -5.27 -3.34
C GLY A 309 -2.24 -4.21 -3.50
N PHE A 310 -2.96 -4.23 -4.63
CA PHE A 310 -4.17 -3.43 -4.83
C PHE A 310 -5.24 -3.73 -3.77
N ALA A 311 -5.56 -5.00 -3.53
CA ALA A 311 -6.55 -5.39 -2.53
C ALA A 311 -6.13 -4.98 -1.12
N ILE A 312 -4.86 -5.19 -0.74
CA ILE A 312 -4.31 -4.78 0.57
C ILE A 312 -4.47 -3.27 0.79
N LEU A 313 -4.14 -2.46 -0.23
CA LEU A 313 -4.25 -0.99 -0.18
C LEU A 313 -5.69 -0.50 -0.02
N ASP A 314 -6.66 -1.14 -0.68
CA ASP A 314 -8.05 -0.73 -0.57
C ASP A 314 -8.69 -1.23 0.73
N ILE A 315 -8.38 -2.46 1.15
CA ILE A 315 -8.82 -3.01 2.44
C ILE A 315 -8.23 -2.21 3.60
N SER A 316 -6.98 -1.73 3.51
CA SER A 316 -6.38 -0.94 4.60
C SER A 316 -7.13 0.37 4.85
N LYS A 317 -7.58 1.04 3.78
CA LYS A 317 -8.40 2.24 3.89
C LYS A 317 -9.70 1.96 4.64
N THR A 318 -10.29 0.77 4.44
CA THR A 318 -11.54 0.42 5.14
C THR A 318 -11.37 0.35 6.66
N ILE A 319 -10.20 -0.08 7.14
CA ILE A 319 -9.89 -0.13 8.57
C ILE A 319 -9.83 1.29 9.15
N ILE A 320 -9.12 2.21 8.48
CA ILE A 320 -8.98 3.60 8.93
C ILE A 320 -10.32 4.35 8.86
N TYR A 321 -11.08 4.19 7.77
CA TYR A 321 -12.43 4.76 7.67
C TYR A 321 -13.36 4.22 8.74
N ASN A 322 -13.31 2.91 9.03
CA ASN A 322 -14.13 2.33 10.08
C ASN A 322 -13.77 2.90 11.45
N PHE A 323 -12.48 3.03 11.76
CA PHE A 323 -12.05 3.64 13.02
C PHE A 323 -12.55 5.09 13.14
N HIS A 324 -12.41 5.89 12.08
CA HIS A 324 -12.87 7.27 12.12
C HIS A 324 -14.40 7.39 12.22
N TYR A 325 -15.14 6.81 11.28
CA TYR A 325 -16.58 7.04 11.15
C TYR A 325 -17.41 6.22 12.13
N ASN A 326 -17.00 4.98 12.44
CA ASN A 326 -17.79 4.10 13.30
C ASN A 326 -17.35 4.08 14.77
N VAL A 327 -16.12 4.51 15.09
CA VAL A 327 -15.63 4.56 16.48
C VAL A 327 -15.52 6.01 16.94
N MET A 328 -14.64 6.79 16.31
CA MET A 328 -14.31 8.14 16.79
C MET A 328 -15.47 9.13 16.63
N LYS A 329 -16.09 9.21 15.44
CA LYS A 329 -17.23 10.10 15.20
C LYS A 329 -18.48 9.71 15.99
N LYS A 330 -18.73 8.43 16.24
CA LYS A 330 -19.86 8.01 17.10
C LYS A 330 -19.63 8.37 18.57
N LYS A 331 -18.39 8.30 19.05
CA LYS A 331 -18.06 8.60 20.45
C LYS A 331 -17.99 10.10 20.76
N TYR A 332 -17.48 10.90 19.83
CA TYR A 332 -17.19 12.33 20.06
C TYR A 332 -17.99 13.29 19.18
N GLU A 333 -18.73 12.78 18.20
CA GLU A 333 -19.60 13.55 17.32
C GLU A 333 -18.88 14.75 16.66
N ASN A 334 -19.42 15.96 16.85
CA ASN A 334 -18.89 17.20 16.29
C ASN A 334 -17.76 17.82 17.12
N LYS A 335 -17.43 17.24 18.29
CA LYS A 335 -16.38 17.75 19.18
C LYS A 335 -14.99 17.33 18.72
N LEU A 336 -14.88 16.36 17.81
CA LEU A 336 -13.60 15.83 17.35
C LEU A 336 -13.40 16.11 15.86
N ASN A 337 -12.28 16.76 15.55
CA ASN A 337 -11.89 17.10 14.19
C ASN A 337 -10.60 16.36 13.81
N ILE A 338 -10.54 15.81 12.60
CA ILE A 338 -9.25 15.34 12.05
C ILE A 338 -8.45 16.58 11.69
N ILE A 339 -7.20 16.62 12.13
CA ILE A 339 -6.26 17.70 11.82
C ILE A 339 -5.19 17.24 10.82
N TYR A 340 -4.87 15.95 10.84
CA TYR A 340 -3.82 15.34 10.04
C TYR A 340 -4.05 13.84 9.88
N THR A 341 -3.55 13.26 8.79
CA THR A 341 -3.47 11.81 8.61
C THR A 341 -2.27 11.48 7.75
N ASP A 342 -1.57 10.39 8.08
CA ASP A 342 -0.54 9.79 7.24
C ASP A 342 -0.67 8.27 7.24
N THR A 343 -1.31 7.75 6.20
CA THR A 343 -1.50 6.31 5.93
C THR A 343 -2.25 5.54 7.01
N ASP A 344 -1.59 5.25 8.12
CA ASP A 344 -2.03 4.49 9.28
C ASP A 344 -2.22 5.36 10.52
N SER A 345 -1.89 6.65 10.45
CA SER A 345 -2.06 7.59 11.54
C SER A 345 -3.20 8.58 11.35
N LEU A 346 -3.80 8.98 12.47
CA LEU A 346 -4.85 9.99 12.56
C LEU A 346 -4.53 10.95 13.72
N GLY A 347 -4.30 12.21 13.36
CA GLY A 347 -4.23 13.33 14.28
C GLY A 347 -5.62 13.92 14.50
N TYR A 348 -6.00 14.07 15.76
CA TYR A 348 -7.26 14.68 16.17
C TYR A 348 -7.05 15.91 17.04
N ALA A 349 -8.00 16.85 16.97
CA ALA A 349 -8.16 17.89 17.95
C ALA A 349 -9.60 17.95 18.48
N ALA A 350 -9.73 18.22 19.78
CA ALA A 350 -10.99 18.35 20.50
C ALA A 350 -11.02 19.57 21.41
#